data_AF-A0A7J4S4G9-F1
#
_entry.id   AF-A0A7J4S4G9-F1
#
_cell.length_a   1.000
_cell.length_b   1.000
_cell.length_c   1.000
_cell.angle_alpha   90.00
_cell.angle_beta   90.00
_cell.angle_gamma   90.00
#
_symmetry.space_group_name_H-M   'P 1'
#
loop_
_entity.id
_entity.type
_entity.pdbx_description
1 polymer ?
#
loop_
_entity_poly.entity_id
_entity_poly.type
_entity_poly.pdbx_seq_one_letter_code
_entity_poly.pdbx_strand_id
1 'polypeptide(L)'
;MADLLADAFRAELPCDGAVAASLAARAREHLPRWGGSPEDTDEDLVLRLRDPRAFGAFVEELSTDSTLHPAVLRSLVEHVFDLLPLPRTEGEVIAVESRAPHRLLALAAVLVEGEGLTILHVMHLVYAVFLDRSLVTAVPRQTRSSVLGAILRRSEGEETLRAVYAALHLSAVPESEAATELRRVLDDRAVSSSLQRAIASLASSEDGGQADLSRMARKEGLLPMDLEDPESPEILANIPRLPSRLAAAARQFLQGP
;
A
#
# COMPACT_ATOMS: atom_id res chain seq x y z
N MET A 1 -1.38 23.57 -31.89
CA MET A 1 -1.79 22.17 -31.59
C MET A 1 -2.18 22.11 -30.14
N ALA A 2 -3.22 21.36 -29.80
CA ALA A 2 -3.53 21.05 -28.40
C ALA A 2 -2.43 20.11 -27.87
N ASP A 3 -1.95 20.37 -26.65
CA ASP A 3 -0.98 19.50 -25.98
C ASP A 3 -1.77 18.39 -25.28
N LEU A 4 -1.80 17.20 -25.90
CA LEU A 4 -2.60 16.06 -25.44
C LEU A 4 -2.25 15.63 -24.01
N LEU A 5 -0.98 15.73 -23.63
CA LEU A 5 -0.54 15.37 -22.28
C LEU A 5 -0.97 16.41 -21.26
N ALA A 6 -0.83 17.70 -21.58
CA ALA A 6 -1.32 18.76 -20.70
C ALA A 6 -2.85 18.70 -20.56
N ASP A 7 -3.57 18.33 -21.63
CA ASP A 7 -5.01 18.12 -21.60
C ASP A 7 -5.38 16.93 -20.72
N ALA A 8 -4.64 15.81 -20.80
CA ALA A 8 -4.84 14.65 -19.94
C ALA A 8 -4.64 14.99 -18.45
N PHE A 9 -3.55 15.71 -18.10
CA PHE A 9 -3.33 16.13 -16.72
C PHE A 9 -4.44 17.04 -16.19
N ARG A 10 -4.99 17.94 -17.01
CA ARG A 10 -6.12 18.80 -16.59
C ARG A 10 -7.43 18.04 -16.44
N ALA A 11 -7.61 16.95 -17.17
CA ALA A 11 -8.81 16.12 -17.06
C ALA A 11 -8.82 15.30 -15.76
N GLU A 12 -7.66 14.81 -15.35
CA GLU A 12 -7.52 13.89 -14.21
C GLU A 12 -7.13 14.59 -12.90
N LEU A 13 -6.44 15.75 -12.95
CA LEU A 13 -5.96 16.47 -11.77
C LEU A 13 -6.57 17.86 -11.66
N PRO A 14 -6.87 18.32 -10.43
CA PRO A 14 -7.29 19.70 -10.18
C PRO A 14 -6.09 20.65 -10.27
N CYS A 15 -5.58 20.90 -11.48
CA CYS A 15 -4.42 21.76 -11.74
C CYS A 15 -4.68 22.81 -12.83
N ASP A 16 -3.96 23.93 -12.76
CA ASP A 16 -4.05 24.98 -13.79
C ASP A 16 -3.24 24.62 -15.05
N GLY A 17 -3.38 25.44 -16.09
CA GLY A 17 -2.71 25.19 -17.38
C GLY A 17 -1.18 25.25 -17.32
N ALA A 18 -0.59 26.05 -16.43
CA ALA A 18 0.86 26.15 -16.31
C ALA A 18 1.44 24.92 -15.60
N VAL A 19 0.77 24.44 -14.55
CA VAL A 19 1.12 23.19 -13.86
C VAL A 19 0.96 22.01 -14.81
N ALA A 20 -0.14 21.92 -15.54
CA ALA A 20 -0.37 20.84 -16.49
C ALA A 20 0.68 20.80 -17.61
N ALA A 21 1.06 21.96 -18.16
CA ALA A 21 2.12 22.05 -19.16
C ALA A 21 3.49 21.63 -18.59
N SER A 22 3.79 22.02 -17.34
CA SER A 22 5.01 21.58 -16.66
C SER A 22 5.03 20.07 -16.41
N LEU A 23 3.90 19.48 -16.00
CA LEU A 23 3.79 18.04 -15.81
C LEU A 23 3.90 17.28 -17.14
N ALA A 24 3.31 17.80 -18.22
CA ALA A 24 3.43 17.25 -19.56
C ALA A 24 4.88 17.25 -20.07
N ALA A 25 5.62 18.35 -19.84
CA ALA A 25 7.04 18.41 -20.18
C ALA A 25 7.85 17.33 -19.44
N ARG A 26 7.64 17.21 -18.12
CA ARG A 26 8.30 16.19 -17.30
C ARG A 26 7.89 14.77 -17.71
N ALA A 27 6.63 14.54 -18.05
CA ALA A 27 6.14 13.25 -18.49
C ALA A 27 6.87 12.76 -19.76
N ARG A 28 7.15 13.66 -20.72
CA ARG A 28 7.93 13.32 -21.93
C ARG A 28 9.38 12.95 -21.63
N GLU A 29 9.94 13.49 -20.56
CA GLU A 29 11.32 13.24 -20.13
C GLU A 29 11.45 11.95 -19.30
N HIS A 30 10.46 11.69 -18.44
CA HIS A 30 10.60 10.76 -17.32
C HIS A 30 9.66 9.54 -17.36
N LEU A 31 8.58 9.54 -18.14
CA LEU A 31 7.73 8.35 -18.24
C LEU A 31 8.49 7.18 -18.89
N PRO A 32 8.40 5.96 -18.32
CA PRO A 32 9.02 4.78 -18.93
C PRO A 32 8.52 4.54 -20.36
N ARG A 33 9.45 4.39 -21.31
CA ARG A 33 9.13 4.12 -22.72
C ARG A 33 8.83 2.64 -22.98
N TRP A 34 7.86 2.32 -23.84
CA TRP A 34 7.60 0.91 -24.21
C TRP A 34 8.72 0.40 -25.12
N GLY A 35 9.32 -0.74 -24.74
CA GLY A 35 10.35 -1.41 -25.55
C GLY A 35 11.63 -0.59 -25.80
N GLY A 36 11.81 0.55 -25.12
CA GLY A 36 12.96 1.44 -25.32
C GLY A 36 12.96 2.20 -26.65
N SER A 37 11.84 2.23 -27.38
CA SER A 37 11.77 2.99 -28.64
C SER A 37 11.77 4.51 -28.36
N PRO A 38 12.58 5.31 -29.07
CA PRO A 38 12.55 6.76 -28.97
C PRO A 38 11.34 7.42 -29.66
N GLU A 39 10.43 6.63 -30.23
CA GLU A 39 9.30 7.09 -31.06
C GLU A 39 7.95 7.16 -30.33
N ASP A 40 7.91 7.03 -29.00
CA ASP A 40 6.65 7.12 -28.24
C ASP A 40 5.96 8.47 -28.52
N THR A 41 4.72 8.42 -29.02
CA THR A 41 3.94 9.63 -29.28
C THR A 41 3.32 10.16 -27.98
N ASP A 42 2.81 11.40 -28.02
CA ASP A 42 2.04 11.94 -26.90
C ASP A 42 0.80 11.07 -26.59
N GLU A 43 0.20 10.40 -27.57
CA GLU A 43 -0.90 9.45 -27.33
C GLU A 43 -0.43 8.22 -26.53
N ASP A 44 0.74 7.66 -26.83
CA ASP A 44 1.30 6.53 -26.09
C ASP A 44 1.60 6.92 -24.63
N LEU A 45 2.10 8.14 -24.42
CA LEU A 45 2.35 8.67 -23.08
C LEU A 45 1.05 8.88 -22.29
N VAL A 46 -0.03 9.34 -22.92
CA VAL A 46 -1.36 9.44 -22.28
C VAL A 46 -1.88 8.07 -21.84
N LEU A 47 -1.66 7.02 -22.64
CA LEU A 47 -2.03 5.65 -22.22
C LEU A 47 -1.27 5.21 -20.97
N ARG A 48 0.01 5.60 -20.84
CA ARG A 48 0.84 5.26 -19.66
C ARG A 48 0.48 6.03 -18.41
N LEU A 49 -0.07 7.25 -18.55
CA LEU A 49 -0.62 7.98 -17.39
C LEU A 49 -1.77 7.23 -16.72
N ARG A 50 -2.41 6.27 -17.43
CA ARG A 50 -3.47 5.41 -16.88
C ARG A 50 -2.98 4.08 -16.34
N ASP A 51 -1.70 3.77 -16.51
CA ASP A 51 -1.10 2.57 -15.94
C ASP A 51 -0.59 2.88 -14.52
N PRO A 52 -1.05 2.17 -13.48
CA PRO A 52 -0.70 2.50 -12.10
C PRO A 52 0.81 2.42 -11.84
N ARG A 53 1.54 1.52 -12.49
CA ARG A 53 2.99 1.36 -12.27
C ARG A 53 3.78 2.45 -12.95
N ALA A 54 3.50 2.73 -14.22
CA ALA A 54 4.18 3.76 -14.99
C ALA A 54 3.91 5.14 -14.40
N PHE A 55 2.64 5.41 -14.07
CA PHE A 55 2.27 6.66 -13.42
C PHE A 55 2.87 6.78 -12.01
N GLY A 56 2.80 5.72 -11.20
CA GLY A 56 3.42 5.70 -9.87
C GLY A 56 4.93 5.91 -9.91
N ALA A 57 5.67 5.27 -10.82
CA ALA A 57 7.10 5.48 -10.98
C ALA A 57 7.44 6.92 -11.38
N PHE A 58 6.63 7.52 -12.24
CA PHE A 58 6.75 8.94 -12.58
C PHE A 58 6.53 9.84 -11.36
N VAL A 59 5.48 9.60 -10.56
CA VAL A 59 5.21 10.38 -9.34
C VAL A 59 6.30 10.16 -8.28
N GLU A 60 6.86 8.95 -8.17
CA GLU A 60 7.99 8.65 -7.29
C GLU A 60 9.21 9.52 -7.65
N GLU A 61 9.53 9.67 -8.93
CA GLU A 61 10.61 10.56 -9.38
C GLU A 61 10.31 12.01 -9.02
N LEU A 62 9.10 12.48 -9.30
CA LEU A 62 8.65 13.83 -8.96
C LEU A 62 8.64 14.11 -7.45
N SER A 63 8.43 13.10 -6.60
CA SER A 63 8.42 13.26 -5.14
C SER A 63 9.76 13.72 -4.56
N THR A 64 10.85 13.57 -5.34
CA THR A 64 12.19 14.04 -4.97
C THR A 64 12.46 15.48 -5.40
N ASP A 65 11.61 16.06 -6.24
CA ASP A 65 11.74 17.42 -6.74
C ASP A 65 11.14 18.43 -5.76
N SER A 66 12.01 19.14 -5.03
CA SER A 66 11.62 20.17 -4.06
C SER A 66 10.95 21.41 -4.68
N THR A 67 10.96 21.55 -6.01
CA THR A 67 10.30 22.66 -6.70
C THR A 67 8.82 22.40 -6.96
N LEU A 68 8.38 21.15 -6.86
CA LEU A 68 6.98 20.79 -7.04
C LEU A 68 6.15 21.22 -5.83
N HIS A 69 5.06 21.95 -6.09
CA HIS A 69 4.19 22.41 -5.01
C HIS A 69 3.58 21.21 -4.25
N PRO A 70 3.59 21.18 -2.89
CA PRO A 70 3.13 20.03 -2.12
C PRO A 70 1.68 19.60 -2.41
N ALA A 71 0.79 20.55 -2.71
CA ALA A 71 -0.59 20.23 -3.08
C ALA A 71 -0.68 19.51 -4.44
N VAL A 72 0.19 19.85 -5.41
CA VAL A 72 0.22 19.16 -6.70
C VAL A 72 0.77 17.75 -6.52
N LEU A 73 1.85 17.60 -5.74
CA LEU A 73 2.38 16.27 -5.40
C LEU A 73 1.32 15.41 -4.72
N ARG A 74 0.53 15.98 -3.80
CA ARG A 74 -0.58 15.27 -3.16
C ARG A 74 -1.62 14.78 -4.17
N SER A 75 -2.11 15.65 -5.06
CA SER A 75 -3.10 15.25 -6.07
C SER A 75 -2.54 14.19 -7.04
N LEU A 76 -1.25 14.26 -7.39
CA LEU A 76 -0.60 13.22 -8.16
C LEU A 76 -0.59 11.88 -7.41
N VAL A 77 -0.24 11.90 -6.12
CA VAL A 77 -0.25 10.70 -5.29
C VAL A 77 -1.66 10.13 -5.13
N GLU A 78 -2.67 10.97 -4.89
CA GLU A 78 -4.09 10.56 -4.85
C GLU A 78 -4.48 9.86 -6.16
N HIS A 79 -4.10 10.43 -7.31
CA HIS A 79 -4.36 9.81 -8.61
C HIS A 79 -3.65 8.46 -8.79
N VAL A 80 -2.43 8.27 -8.26
CA VAL A 80 -1.80 6.93 -8.26
C VAL A 80 -2.69 5.91 -7.55
N PHE A 81 -3.29 6.28 -6.43
CA PHE A 81 -4.21 5.40 -5.71
C PHE A 81 -5.53 5.17 -6.46
N ASP A 82 -6.06 6.18 -7.15
CA ASP A 82 -7.27 6.02 -7.98
C ASP A 82 -7.07 5.05 -9.16
N LEU A 83 -5.84 4.94 -9.66
CA LEU A 83 -5.48 3.99 -10.72
C LEU A 83 -5.25 2.56 -10.21
N LEU A 84 -5.12 2.35 -8.90
CA LEU A 84 -4.91 1.01 -8.36
C LEU A 84 -6.19 0.18 -8.53
N PRO A 85 -6.09 -1.03 -9.11
CA PRO A 85 -7.27 -1.87 -9.26
C PRO A 85 -7.75 -2.36 -7.89
N LEU A 86 -9.05 -2.22 -7.66
CA LEU A 86 -9.77 -2.99 -6.64
C LEU A 86 -10.55 -4.10 -7.34
N PRO A 87 -10.56 -5.32 -6.80
CA PRO A 87 -11.41 -6.38 -7.34
C PRO A 87 -12.87 -5.95 -7.24
N ARG A 88 -13.58 -6.03 -8.35
CA ARG A 88 -15.00 -5.70 -8.49
C ARG A 88 -15.88 -6.87 -8.07
N THR A 89 -15.35 -8.09 -8.18
CA THR A 89 -16.02 -9.33 -7.78
C THR A 89 -15.05 -10.26 -7.07
N GLU A 90 -15.61 -11.12 -6.23
CA GLU A 90 -14.89 -12.23 -5.62
C GLU A 90 -14.25 -13.12 -6.71
N GLY A 91 -12.94 -13.39 -6.60
CA GLY A 91 -12.20 -14.21 -7.57
C GLY A 91 -11.67 -13.46 -8.81
N GLU A 92 -11.83 -12.13 -8.90
CA GLU A 92 -11.20 -11.36 -9.99
C GLU A 92 -9.66 -11.40 -9.87
N VAL A 93 -9.00 -11.87 -10.93
CA VAL A 93 -7.53 -11.93 -10.99
C VAL A 93 -6.99 -10.59 -11.45
N ILE A 94 -6.25 -9.90 -10.56
CA ILE A 94 -5.50 -8.69 -10.90
C ILE A 94 -4.17 -9.10 -11.55
N ALA A 95 -3.99 -8.73 -12.82
CA ALA A 95 -2.79 -9.04 -13.58
C ALA A 95 -1.53 -8.43 -12.94
N VAL A 96 -0.36 -9.02 -13.20
CA VAL A 96 0.91 -8.57 -12.59
C VAL A 96 1.27 -7.17 -13.07
N GLU A 97 1.02 -6.88 -14.35
CA GLU A 97 1.20 -5.59 -14.97
C GLU A 97 0.31 -4.49 -14.37
N SER A 98 -0.87 -4.82 -13.81
CA SER A 98 -1.77 -3.86 -13.16
C SER A 98 -1.56 -3.74 -11.65
N ARG A 99 -0.50 -4.35 -11.11
CA ARG A 99 -0.17 -4.26 -9.68
C ARG A 99 0.28 -2.84 -9.30
N ALA A 100 0.38 -2.63 -7.99
CA ALA A 100 0.91 -1.41 -7.43
C ALA A 100 2.32 -1.01 -7.95
N PRO A 101 2.63 0.30 -7.94
CA PRO A 101 3.99 0.81 -8.10
C PRO A 101 4.95 0.21 -7.06
N HIS A 102 6.22 0.07 -7.42
CA HIS A 102 7.20 -0.63 -6.58
C HIS A 102 7.42 0.05 -5.22
N ARG A 103 7.38 1.38 -5.15
CA ARG A 103 7.52 2.13 -3.89
C ARG A 103 6.20 2.75 -3.45
N LEU A 104 5.08 2.03 -3.61
CA LEU A 104 3.74 2.47 -3.17
C LEU A 104 3.71 3.00 -1.73
N LEU A 105 4.47 2.40 -0.79
CA LEU A 105 4.54 2.89 0.59
C LEU A 105 5.24 4.26 0.71
N ALA A 106 6.14 4.62 -0.21
CA ALA A 106 6.74 5.96 -0.23
C ALA A 106 5.69 7.00 -0.65
N LEU A 107 4.84 6.67 -1.62
CA LEU A 107 3.70 7.50 -2.01
C LEU A 107 2.69 7.63 -0.86
N ALA A 108 2.37 6.53 -0.18
CA ALA A 108 1.54 6.56 1.02
C ALA A 108 2.13 7.46 2.12
N ALA A 109 3.46 7.49 2.27
CA ALA A 109 4.11 8.35 3.25
C ALA A 109 3.90 9.85 2.96
N VAL A 110 3.83 10.26 1.69
CA VAL A 110 3.45 11.64 1.30
C VAL A 110 2.06 11.98 1.83
N LEU A 111 1.10 11.05 1.70
CA LEU A 111 -0.25 11.24 2.25
C LEU A 111 -0.25 11.27 3.78
N VAL A 112 0.60 10.49 4.44
CA VAL A 112 0.74 10.51 5.90
C VAL A 112 1.29 11.86 6.37
N GLU A 113 2.36 12.35 5.76
CA GLU A 113 2.96 13.65 6.09
C GLU A 113 2.01 14.81 5.84
N GLY A 114 1.16 14.69 4.81
CA GLY A 114 0.14 15.67 4.47
C GLY A 114 -1.19 15.53 5.20
N GLU A 115 -1.34 14.57 6.11
CA GLU A 115 -2.60 14.20 6.76
C GLU A 115 -3.74 13.85 5.77
N GLY A 116 -3.40 13.42 4.55
CA GLY A 116 -4.32 13.06 3.47
C GLY A 116 -4.58 11.55 3.32
N LEU A 117 -4.01 10.71 4.18
CA LEU A 117 -4.29 9.27 4.14
C LEU A 117 -5.78 9.04 4.45
N THR A 118 -6.48 8.20 3.67
CA THR A 118 -7.92 7.90 3.84
C THR A 118 -8.09 6.39 4.02
N ILE A 119 -9.30 5.95 4.42
CA ILE A 119 -9.59 4.50 4.51
C ILE A 119 -9.47 3.81 3.15
N LEU A 120 -9.83 4.49 2.06
CA LEU A 120 -9.70 3.95 0.71
C LEU A 120 -8.22 3.71 0.36
N HIS A 121 -7.31 4.63 0.73
CA HIS A 121 -5.87 4.42 0.58
C HIS A 121 -5.39 3.20 1.39
N VAL A 122 -5.91 3.01 2.61
CA VAL A 122 -5.57 1.83 3.43
C VAL A 122 -6.06 0.54 2.77
N MET A 123 -7.27 0.50 2.22
CA MET A 123 -7.76 -0.66 1.48
C MET A 123 -6.82 -1.02 0.33
N HIS A 124 -6.49 -0.05 -0.53
CA HIS A 124 -5.54 -0.27 -1.63
C HIS A 124 -4.17 -0.76 -1.15
N LEU A 125 -3.64 -0.22 -0.05
CA LEU A 125 -2.38 -0.68 0.53
C LEU A 125 -2.47 -2.13 1.02
N VAL A 126 -3.56 -2.52 1.65
CA VAL A 126 -3.76 -3.89 2.12
C VAL A 126 -3.84 -4.85 0.94
N TYR A 127 -4.67 -4.55 -0.07
CA TYR A 127 -4.78 -5.37 -1.27
C TYR A 127 -3.42 -5.48 -2.00
N ALA A 128 -2.72 -4.37 -2.18
CA ALA A 128 -1.41 -4.37 -2.84
C ALA A 128 -0.37 -5.19 -2.08
N VAL A 129 -0.26 -5.01 -0.76
CA VAL A 129 0.71 -5.74 0.08
C VAL A 129 0.32 -7.22 0.23
N PHE A 130 -0.97 -7.54 0.23
CA PHE A 130 -1.45 -8.91 0.23
C PHE A 130 -0.98 -9.66 -1.03
N LEU A 131 -1.07 -9.02 -2.19
CA LEU A 131 -0.62 -9.56 -3.48
C LEU A 131 0.90 -9.52 -3.66
N ASP A 132 1.58 -8.55 -3.06
CA ASP A 132 3.02 -8.35 -3.17
C ASP A 132 3.61 -7.80 -1.87
N ARG A 133 4.01 -8.71 -0.97
CA ARG A 133 4.62 -8.35 0.32
C ARG A 133 5.97 -7.63 0.16
N SER A 134 6.63 -7.75 -0.99
CA SER A 134 7.93 -7.10 -1.21
C SER A 134 7.83 -5.57 -1.16
N LEU A 135 6.65 -5.01 -1.46
CA LEU A 135 6.33 -3.59 -1.36
C LEU A 135 6.64 -2.99 0.02
N VAL A 136 6.50 -3.79 1.10
CA VAL A 136 6.84 -3.35 2.46
C VAL A 136 8.34 -3.06 2.57
N THR A 137 9.17 -3.91 1.97
CA THR A 137 10.63 -3.84 2.05
C THR A 137 11.27 -2.99 0.95
N ALA A 138 10.52 -2.60 -0.08
CA ALA A 138 10.94 -1.73 -1.18
C ALA A 138 11.19 -0.26 -0.77
N VAL A 139 10.91 0.09 0.49
CA VAL A 139 11.12 1.44 1.05
C VAL A 139 11.97 1.39 2.32
N PRO A 140 12.64 2.50 2.70
CA PRO A 140 13.41 2.55 3.95
C PRO A 140 12.58 2.23 5.19
N ARG A 141 13.25 1.72 6.24
CA ARG A 141 12.62 1.36 7.52
C ARG A 141 11.76 2.48 8.10
N GLN A 142 12.28 3.71 8.05
CA GLN A 142 11.58 4.86 8.59
C GLN A 142 10.24 5.10 7.89
N THR A 143 10.22 4.99 6.55
CA THR A 143 9.02 5.16 5.73
C THR A 143 7.96 4.12 6.07
N ARG A 144 8.31 2.83 6.05
CA ARG A 144 7.34 1.76 6.32
C ARG A 144 6.85 1.77 7.77
N SER A 145 7.69 2.09 8.76
CA SER A 145 7.24 2.25 10.16
C SER A 145 6.30 3.44 10.32
N SER A 146 6.55 4.56 9.63
CA SER A 146 5.64 5.73 9.63
C SER A 146 4.27 5.38 9.07
N VAL A 147 4.23 4.71 7.91
CA VAL A 147 3.00 4.26 7.26
C VAL A 147 2.23 3.27 8.14
N LEU A 148 2.92 2.27 8.72
CA LEU A 148 2.31 1.33 9.67
C LEU A 148 1.65 2.06 10.84
N GLY A 149 2.38 2.95 11.51
CA GLY A 149 1.84 3.71 12.63
C GLY A 149 0.64 4.58 12.25
N ALA A 150 0.69 5.23 11.07
CA ALA A 150 -0.42 6.03 10.58
C ALA A 150 -1.68 5.20 10.30
N ILE A 151 -1.54 4.02 9.69
CA ILE A 151 -2.65 3.09 9.42
C ILE A 151 -3.29 2.61 10.72
N LEU A 152 -2.48 2.21 11.70
CA LEU A 152 -2.99 1.62 12.95
C LEU A 152 -3.69 2.64 13.85
N ARG A 153 -3.24 3.90 13.86
CA ARG A 153 -3.84 4.98 14.65
C ARG A 153 -5.11 5.57 14.04
N ARG A 154 -5.51 5.16 12.83
CA ARG A 154 -6.77 5.64 12.24
C ARG A 154 -7.97 5.24 13.11
N SER A 155 -8.94 6.14 13.27
CA SER A 155 -10.21 5.83 13.93
C SER A 155 -11.24 5.26 12.95
N GLU A 156 -11.15 5.61 11.67
CA GLU A 156 -12.06 5.20 10.61
C GLU A 156 -11.71 3.83 10.02
N GLY A 157 -12.75 3.06 9.66
CA GLY A 157 -12.62 1.77 8.98
C GLY A 157 -12.45 0.56 9.90
N GLU A 158 -12.53 -0.64 9.31
CA GLU A 158 -12.49 -1.89 10.06
C GLU A 158 -11.13 -2.10 10.74
N GLU A 159 -11.16 -2.46 12.03
CA GLU A 159 -9.96 -2.89 12.76
C GLU A 159 -9.39 -4.19 12.20
N THR A 160 -10.24 -5.06 11.67
CA THR A 160 -9.85 -6.30 11.00
C THR A 160 -8.87 -6.02 9.86
N LEU A 161 -9.22 -5.11 8.95
CA LEU A 161 -8.38 -4.72 7.81
C LEU A 161 -7.00 -4.20 8.25
N ARG A 162 -6.98 -3.40 9.31
CA ARG A 162 -5.74 -2.87 9.90
C ARG A 162 -4.91 -3.94 10.59
N ALA A 163 -5.54 -4.92 11.24
CA ALA A 163 -4.86 -6.08 11.81
C ALA A 163 -4.25 -6.96 10.71
N VAL A 164 -4.96 -7.16 9.59
CA VAL A 164 -4.43 -7.85 8.40
C VAL A 164 -3.21 -7.10 7.86
N TYR A 165 -3.28 -5.78 7.68
CA TYR A 165 -2.13 -4.98 7.26
C TYR A 165 -0.94 -5.16 8.20
N ALA A 166 -1.16 -5.06 9.52
CA ALA A 166 -0.11 -5.23 10.51
C ALA A 166 0.57 -6.60 10.39
N ALA A 167 -0.22 -7.67 10.22
CA ALA A 167 0.33 -9.01 10.12
C ALA A 167 1.15 -9.21 8.83
N LEU A 168 0.64 -8.72 7.70
CA LEU A 168 1.37 -8.71 6.42
C LEU A 168 2.67 -7.90 6.52
N HIS A 169 2.63 -6.75 7.19
CA HIS A 169 3.81 -5.90 7.40
C HIS A 169 4.85 -6.61 8.28
N LEU A 170 4.46 -7.10 9.45
CA LEU A 170 5.35 -7.72 10.43
C LEU A 170 6.00 -9.01 9.92
N SER A 171 5.31 -9.73 9.04
CA SER A 171 5.86 -10.92 8.38
C SER A 171 6.79 -10.63 7.20
N ALA A 172 6.70 -9.44 6.60
CA ALA A 172 7.53 -9.05 5.47
C ALA A 172 8.91 -8.50 5.90
N VAL A 173 9.04 -7.97 7.11
CA VAL A 173 10.28 -7.33 7.61
C VAL A 173 11.16 -8.31 8.41
N PRO A 174 12.47 -8.02 8.59
CA PRO A 174 13.34 -8.84 9.43
C PRO A 174 12.80 -9.01 10.86
N GLU A 175 12.97 -10.19 11.47
CA GLU A 175 12.37 -10.49 12.78
C GLU A 175 12.71 -9.49 13.89
N SER A 176 13.94 -8.98 13.91
CA SER A 176 14.37 -7.97 14.90
C SER A 176 13.63 -6.65 14.74
N GLU A 177 13.28 -6.31 13.50
CA GLU A 177 12.46 -5.14 13.18
C GLU A 177 11.01 -5.41 13.56
N ALA A 178 10.44 -6.56 13.16
CA ALA A 178 9.08 -6.95 13.52
C ALA A 178 8.87 -6.93 15.04
N ALA A 179 9.83 -7.44 15.82
CA ALA A 179 9.78 -7.41 17.29
C ALA A 179 9.86 -5.99 17.87
N THR A 180 10.49 -5.06 17.16
CA THR A 180 10.54 -3.65 17.58
C THR A 180 9.24 -2.94 17.22
N GLU A 181 8.72 -3.14 16.01
CA GLU A 181 7.44 -2.56 15.57
C GLU A 181 6.28 -3.09 16.41
N LEU A 182 6.23 -4.41 16.70
CA LEU A 182 5.18 -4.98 17.55
C LEU A 182 5.16 -4.31 18.93
N ARG A 183 6.31 -4.21 19.61
CA ARG A 183 6.38 -3.53 20.92
C ARG A 183 5.90 -2.09 20.82
N ARG A 184 6.36 -1.36 19.79
CA ARG A 184 5.94 0.03 19.55
C ARG A 184 4.42 0.13 19.40
N VAL A 185 3.78 -0.78 18.67
CA VAL A 185 2.32 -0.81 18.47
C VAL A 185 1.59 -1.11 19.77
N LEU A 186 2.07 -2.09 20.55
CA LEU A 186 1.45 -2.47 21.83
C LEU A 186 1.59 -1.39 22.92
N ASP A 187 2.63 -0.55 22.81
CA ASP A 187 2.86 0.58 23.73
C ASP A 187 2.20 1.89 23.24
N ASP A 188 1.76 1.99 21.98
CA ASP A 188 1.20 3.22 21.40
C ASP A 188 -0.25 3.44 21.85
N ARG A 189 -0.45 4.44 22.72
CA ARG A 189 -1.77 4.82 23.27
C ARG A 189 -2.76 5.34 22.24
N ALA A 190 -2.30 5.74 21.05
CA ALA A 190 -3.18 6.19 19.98
C ALA A 190 -3.75 5.03 19.15
N VAL A 191 -3.23 3.80 19.32
CA VAL A 191 -3.83 2.59 18.74
C VAL A 191 -4.89 2.06 19.70
N SER A 192 -6.06 1.65 19.17
CA SER A 192 -7.13 1.11 20.01
C SER A 192 -6.69 -0.18 20.70
N SER A 193 -7.14 -0.38 21.94
CA SER A 193 -6.79 -1.56 22.73
C SER A 193 -7.35 -2.85 22.12
N SER A 194 -8.49 -2.79 21.43
CA SER A 194 -9.06 -3.90 20.66
C SER A 194 -8.15 -4.31 19.51
N LEU A 195 -7.64 -3.35 18.73
CA LEU A 195 -6.70 -3.61 17.63
C LEU A 195 -5.36 -4.14 18.15
N GLN A 196 -4.82 -3.57 19.23
CA GLN A 196 -3.60 -4.09 19.87
C GLN A 196 -3.77 -5.54 20.32
N ARG A 197 -4.91 -5.87 20.95
CA ARG A 197 -5.22 -7.25 21.34
C ARG A 197 -5.38 -8.17 20.14
N ALA A 198 -5.99 -7.72 19.04
CA ALA A 198 -6.09 -8.52 17.82
C ALA A 198 -4.71 -8.85 17.23
N ILE A 199 -3.83 -7.85 17.12
CA ILE A 199 -2.45 -8.03 16.63
C ILE A 199 -1.65 -8.94 17.57
N ALA A 200 -1.78 -8.75 18.89
CA ALA A 200 -1.14 -9.62 19.87
C ALA A 200 -1.67 -11.05 19.79
N SER A 201 -2.98 -11.24 19.60
CA SER A 201 -3.58 -12.58 19.43
C SER A 201 -2.93 -13.30 18.25
N LEU A 202 -2.91 -12.67 17.07
CA LEU A 202 -2.25 -13.22 15.87
C LEU A 202 -0.79 -13.61 16.15
N ALA A 203 -0.02 -12.72 16.77
CA ALA A 203 1.40 -12.94 17.05
C ALA A 203 1.67 -14.02 18.12
N SER A 204 0.70 -14.29 18.99
CA SER A 204 0.82 -15.25 20.08
C SER A 204 0.44 -16.69 19.71
N SER A 205 -0.29 -16.87 18.61
CA SER A 205 -0.80 -18.18 18.17
C SER A 205 0.34 -19.13 17.77
N GLU A 206 0.14 -20.43 18.03
CA GLU A 206 1.15 -21.48 17.76
C GLU A 206 1.47 -21.64 16.26
N ASP A 207 0.49 -21.40 15.40
CA ASP A 207 0.62 -21.41 13.95
C ASP A 207 1.16 -20.09 13.37
N GLY A 208 1.57 -19.14 14.23
CA GLY A 208 1.97 -17.79 13.82
C GLY A 208 0.79 -16.93 13.34
N GLY A 209 -0.43 -17.26 13.77
CA GLY A 209 -1.65 -16.50 13.45
C GLY A 209 -2.22 -16.79 12.07
N GLN A 210 -1.75 -17.84 11.40
CA GLN A 210 -2.07 -18.14 10.01
C GLN A 210 -3.57 -18.43 9.81
N ALA A 211 -4.18 -19.25 10.67
CA ALA A 211 -5.59 -19.60 10.58
C ALA A 211 -6.49 -18.37 10.81
N ASP A 212 -6.16 -17.55 11.80
CA ASP A 212 -6.91 -16.32 12.10
C ASP A 212 -6.72 -15.27 10.99
N LEU A 213 -5.50 -15.11 10.47
CA LEU A 213 -5.23 -14.19 9.37
C LEU A 213 -5.95 -14.61 8.09
N SER A 214 -6.03 -15.90 7.78
CA SER A 214 -6.82 -16.43 6.66
C SER A 214 -8.31 -16.10 6.81
N ARG A 215 -8.87 -16.31 8.01
CA ARG A 215 -10.27 -15.97 8.34
C ARG A 215 -10.54 -14.47 8.17
N MET A 216 -9.63 -13.62 8.67
CA MET A 216 -9.73 -12.17 8.52
C MET A 216 -9.63 -11.77 7.05
N ALA A 217 -8.67 -12.32 6.30
CA ALA A 217 -8.50 -12.02 4.88
C ALA A 217 -9.74 -12.38 4.05
N ARG A 218 -10.42 -13.50 4.34
CA ARG A 218 -11.71 -13.85 3.73
C ARG A 218 -12.79 -12.83 4.06
N LYS A 219 -12.91 -12.45 5.34
CA LYS A 219 -13.87 -11.43 5.78
C LYS A 219 -13.68 -10.10 5.06
N GLU A 220 -12.43 -9.71 4.80
CA GLU A 220 -12.08 -8.48 4.09
C GLU A 220 -12.12 -8.60 2.54
N GLY A 221 -12.54 -9.76 2.00
CA GLY A 221 -12.63 -10.01 0.56
C GLY A 221 -11.28 -10.22 -0.15
N LEU A 222 -10.19 -10.42 0.59
CA LEU A 222 -8.85 -10.68 0.04
C LEU A 222 -8.67 -12.12 -0.43
N LEU A 223 -9.46 -13.04 0.12
CA LEU A 223 -9.50 -14.45 -0.25
C LEU A 223 -10.93 -14.86 -0.62
N PRO A 224 -11.12 -15.72 -1.62
CA PRO A 224 -12.40 -16.35 -1.89
C PRO A 224 -12.96 -17.09 -0.67
N MET A 225 -14.26 -16.97 -0.44
CA MET A 225 -15.01 -17.57 0.65
C MET A 225 -15.18 -19.09 0.48
N ASP A 226 -15.15 -19.57 -0.76
CA ASP A 226 -15.30 -20.97 -1.17
C ASP A 226 -13.99 -21.79 -1.08
N LEU A 227 -12.88 -21.16 -0.66
CA LEU A 227 -11.66 -21.91 -0.36
C LEU A 227 -11.84 -22.76 0.90
N GLU A 228 -12.28 -24.00 0.72
CA GLU A 228 -12.51 -24.95 1.82
C GLU A 228 -11.21 -25.50 2.40
N ASP A 229 -10.16 -25.63 1.58
CA ASP A 229 -8.87 -26.19 1.99
C ASP A 229 -7.92 -25.10 2.53
N PRO A 230 -7.59 -25.09 3.84
CA PRO A 230 -6.65 -24.15 4.42
C PRO A 230 -5.19 -24.36 3.96
N GLU A 231 -4.88 -25.51 3.34
CA GLU A 231 -3.58 -25.81 2.75
C GLU A 231 -3.52 -25.46 1.26
N SER A 232 -4.56 -24.81 0.71
CA SER A 232 -4.56 -24.43 -0.70
C SER A 232 -3.35 -23.54 -1.04
N PRO A 233 -2.70 -23.74 -2.20
CA PRO A 233 -1.52 -22.97 -2.59
C PRO A 233 -1.76 -21.44 -2.60
N GLU A 234 -2.98 -21.01 -2.90
CA GLU A 234 -3.39 -19.60 -2.93
C GLU A 234 -3.40 -18.97 -1.53
N ILE A 235 -3.85 -19.72 -0.52
CA ILE A 235 -3.80 -19.32 0.89
C ILE A 235 -2.35 -19.33 1.37
N LEU A 236 -1.60 -20.40 1.10
CA LEU A 236 -0.22 -20.54 1.55
C LEU A 236 0.72 -19.49 0.94
N ALA A 237 0.47 -19.06 -0.30
CA ALA A 237 1.25 -18.01 -0.95
C ALA A 237 1.06 -16.65 -0.27
N ASN A 238 -0.18 -16.31 0.12
CA ASN A 238 -0.56 -14.95 0.51
C ASN A 238 -0.80 -14.75 2.01
N ILE A 239 -1.04 -15.82 2.78
CA ILE A 239 -1.22 -15.78 4.25
C ILE A 239 0.07 -16.19 4.95
N PRO A 240 0.88 -15.22 5.40
CA PRO A 240 2.14 -15.50 6.08
C PRO A 240 1.93 -15.98 7.52
N ARG A 241 2.98 -16.59 8.06
CA ARG A 241 3.12 -16.80 9.51
C ARG A 241 3.89 -15.64 10.12
N LEU A 242 3.42 -15.16 11.27
CA LEU A 242 4.18 -14.19 12.04
C LEU A 242 5.43 -14.83 12.65
N PRO A 243 6.54 -14.09 12.78
CA PRO A 243 7.76 -14.62 13.39
C PRO A 243 7.52 -15.11 14.82
N SER A 244 7.98 -16.32 15.14
CA SER A 244 7.78 -16.96 16.45
C SER A 244 8.34 -16.15 17.62
N ARG A 245 9.36 -15.32 17.37
CA ARG A 245 9.94 -14.40 18.37
C ARG A 245 8.95 -13.35 18.88
N LEU A 246 7.89 -13.07 18.14
CA LEU A 246 6.84 -12.12 18.55
C LEU A 246 5.96 -12.68 19.67
N ALA A 247 5.83 -14.01 19.76
CA ALA A 247 4.84 -14.67 20.61
C ALA A 247 5.03 -14.40 22.11
N ALA A 248 6.26 -14.21 22.58
CA ALA A 248 6.52 -13.95 24.00
C ALA A 248 5.98 -12.58 24.42
N ALA A 249 6.34 -11.52 23.67
CA ALA A 249 5.89 -10.16 23.94
C ALA A 249 4.36 -10.03 23.78
N ALA A 250 3.81 -10.68 22.76
CA ALA A 250 2.37 -10.69 22.52
C ALA A 250 1.59 -11.37 23.67
N ARG A 251 2.05 -12.53 24.15
CA ARG A 251 1.43 -13.22 25.31
C ARG A 251 1.50 -12.40 26.57
N GLN A 252 2.65 -11.76 26.84
CA GLN A 252 2.82 -10.89 27.99
C GLN A 252 1.81 -9.74 27.97
N PHE A 253 1.61 -9.10 26.81
CA PHE A 253 0.62 -8.04 26.66
C PHE A 253 -0.82 -8.53 26.91
N LEU A 254 -1.18 -9.71 26.39
CA LEU A 254 -2.53 -10.27 26.53
C LEU A 254 -2.88 -10.66 27.97
N GLN A 255 -1.89 -11.11 28.75
CA GLN A 255 -2.05 -11.50 30.16
C GLN A 255 -2.28 -10.29 31.08
N GLY A 256 -1.95 -9.08 30.63
CA GLY A 256 -1.94 -7.88 31.46
C GLY A 256 -0.75 -7.86 32.44
N PRO A 257 -0.45 -6.70 33.05
CA PRO A 257 0.46 -6.63 34.18
C PRO A 257 -0.04 -7.42 35.40
#